data_AF-A0A2P5APA7-F1
#
_entry.id   AF-A0A2P5APA7-F1
#
_cell.length_a   1.000
_cell.length_b   1.000
_cell.length_c   1.000
_cell.angle_alpha   90.00
_cell.angle_beta   90.00
_cell.angle_gamma   90.00
#
_symmetry.space_group_name_H-M   'P 1'
#
loop_
_entity.id
_entity.type
_entity.pdbx_description
1 polymer ?
#
loop_
_entity_poly.entity_id
_entity_poly.type
_entity_poly.pdbx_seq_one_letter_code
_entity_poly.pdbx_strand_id
1 'polypeptide(L)'
;MATPLTGLQHRDGGGGVAVLSNSVNKVDSSSSSSSSSSAMNACLKSSEEKRSPLLIFFLFHKAIRKELDVLHRLAMAFATGNRTDIGPLLERYHFLRLIYKHHSNAEDEVIFPALDIRVKNVAQTYSLEHKGETNLFDNLFELLSSTTQNDEFPRELASCTGALQTSVSQHMAKEEEQVFPLLIEKFSLEEQASLVWQFLCSIPVNMMADFLPWLSSSISPDEYQDLQKCLKKIVPEEKLLQQVIFTWMEGRRSNNKINGCLDDSQIQCFSDSSSSKLGDSMGEAHCACVCRIGKRKYLESSMDVSDNSGMHPIDEILLWHKAIKRELNEIAKEARKIQCSGDFTNISAFNDRLQFIAEVCIFHRYAYCSIMWLIKP
;
A
#
# COMPACT_ATOMS: atom_id res chain seq x y z
N MET A 1 -55.10 -29.62 -64.50
CA MET A 1 -54.47 -29.46 -65.83
C MET A 1 -52.97 -29.68 -65.68
N ALA A 2 -52.33 -30.11 -66.76
CA ALA A 2 -51.07 -30.83 -66.83
C ALA A 2 -49.77 -30.05 -66.48
N THR A 3 -48.77 -30.84 -66.08
CA THR A 3 -47.29 -30.68 -66.07
C THR A 3 -46.70 -30.17 -67.42
N PRO A 4 -45.39 -29.77 -67.57
CA PRO A 4 -44.20 -30.47 -67.03
C PRO A 4 -42.88 -29.68 -66.72
N LEU A 5 -41.91 -30.48 -66.25
CA LEU A 5 -40.47 -30.33 -66.00
C LEU A 5 -39.62 -29.55 -67.04
N THR A 6 -38.50 -28.97 -66.57
CA THR A 6 -37.06 -29.26 -66.92
C THR A 6 -36.17 -28.17 -66.28
N GLY A 7 -34.92 -28.35 -65.83
CA GLY A 7 -33.96 -29.46 -65.89
C GLY A 7 -32.76 -29.24 -64.94
N LEU A 8 -31.95 -30.30 -64.84
CA LEU A 8 -30.78 -30.53 -63.97
C LEU A 8 -29.56 -29.61 -64.21
N GLN A 9 -28.76 -29.33 -63.16
CA GLN A 9 -27.40 -29.88 -63.02
C GLN A 9 -26.74 -29.68 -61.64
N HIS A 10 -26.01 -30.73 -61.25
CA HIS A 10 -25.15 -30.97 -60.08
C HIS A 10 -24.17 -29.85 -59.70
N ARG A 11 -23.95 -29.65 -58.38
CA ARG A 11 -22.63 -29.87 -57.74
C ARG A 11 -22.68 -29.80 -56.21
N ASP A 12 -21.81 -30.61 -55.63
CA ASP A 12 -21.70 -31.01 -54.23
C ASP A 12 -21.36 -29.90 -53.21
N GLY A 13 -21.82 -30.13 -51.98
CA GLY A 13 -20.98 -30.12 -50.77
C GLY A 13 -20.38 -28.80 -50.29
N GLY A 14 -20.90 -28.28 -49.17
CA GLY A 14 -20.19 -27.30 -48.35
C GLY A 14 -21.06 -26.74 -47.23
N GLY A 15 -20.76 -27.11 -45.99
CA GLY A 15 -21.56 -26.82 -44.80
C GLY A 15 -21.85 -25.34 -44.58
N GLY A 16 -23.10 -25.07 -44.18
CA GLY A 16 -23.52 -23.75 -43.72
C GLY A 16 -22.85 -23.38 -42.41
N VAL A 17 -22.17 -22.24 -42.40
CA VAL A 17 -21.95 -21.43 -41.19
C VAL A 17 -22.70 -20.14 -41.43
N ALA A 18 -23.76 -19.93 -40.65
CA ALA A 18 -24.54 -18.70 -40.67
C ALA A 18 -23.66 -17.53 -40.24
N VAL A 19 -23.41 -16.60 -41.17
CA VAL A 19 -22.79 -15.30 -40.90
C VAL A 19 -23.87 -14.39 -40.31
N LEU A 20 -23.77 -14.10 -39.02
CA LEU A 20 -24.50 -13.00 -38.40
C LEU A 20 -23.63 -11.74 -38.48
N SER A 21 -24.04 -10.83 -39.37
CA SER A 21 -23.47 -9.49 -39.51
C SER A 21 -23.77 -8.66 -38.27
N ASN A 22 -22.80 -8.50 -37.36
CA ASN A 22 -22.84 -7.44 -36.36
C ASN A 22 -22.21 -6.18 -36.94
N SER A 23 -23.06 -5.18 -37.13
CA SER A 23 -22.71 -3.82 -37.50
C SER A 23 -21.75 -3.22 -36.46
N VAL A 24 -20.61 -2.73 -36.94
CA VAL A 24 -19.64 -1.99 -36.15
C VAL A 24 -20.25 -0.63 -35.78
N ASN A 25 -20.66 -0.48 -34.53
CA ASN A 25 -20.88 0.84 -33.94
C ASN A 25 -19.56 1.30 -33.32
N LYS A 26 -19.05 2.42 -33.83
CA LYS A 26 -17.96 3.20 -33.24
C LYS A 26 -18.28 3.46 -31.77
N VAL A 27 -17.44 2.95 -30.87
CA VAL A 27 -17.53 3.22 -29.44
C VAL A 27 -16.77 4.52 -29.19
N ASP A 28 -17.50 5.63 -29.02
CA ASP A 28 -16.92 6.85 -28.49
C ASP A 28 -16.56 6.64 -27.01
N SER A 29 -15.28 6.83 -26.69
CA SER A 29 -14.68 6.59 -25.37
C SER A 29 -14.95 7.73 -24.37
N SER A 30 -16.22 8.05 -24.10
CA SER A 30 -16.56 9.21 -23.25
C SER A 30 -17.60 8.95 -22.15
N SER A 31 -17.98 7.70 -21.87
CA SER A 31 -19.05 7.38 -20.90
C SER A 31 -18.57 6.99 -19.49
N SER A 32 -17.27 6.77 -19.25
CA SER A 32 -16.75 6.37 -17.93
C SER A 32 -16.51 7.53 -16.95
N SER A 33 -16.49 8.79 -17.42
CA SER A 33 -16.24 9.96 -16.59
C SER A 33 -17.49 10.54 -15.91
N SER A 34 -18.71 10.17 -16.34
CA SER A 34 -19.94 10.76 -15.80
C SER A 34 -20.31 10.19 -14.43
N SER A 35 -20.12 8.88 -14.20
CA SER A 35 -20.58 8.20 -12.98
C SER A 35 -19.73 8.54 -11.75
N SER A 36 -18.39 8.47 -11.87
CA SER A 36 -17.43 8.86 -10.81
C SER A 36 -17.59 10.32 -10.39
N SER A 37 -17.86 11.21 -11.36
CA SER A 37 -18.14 12.62 -11.08
C SER A 37 -19.40 12.80 -10.23
N SER A 38 -20.40 11.92 -10.34
CA SER A 38 -21.67 12.06 -9.62
C SER A 38 -21.55 11.77 -8.12
N ALA A 39 -20.84 10.70 -7.74
CA ALA A 39 -20.60 10.33 -6.34
C ALA A 39 -19.65 11.31 -5.63
N MET A 40 -18.58 11.72 -6.32
CA MET A 40 -17.69 12.77 -5.81
C MET A 40 -18.46 14.09 -5.66
N ASN A 41 -19.28 14.47 -6.63
CA ASN A 41 -20.14 15.66 -6.51
C ASN A 41 -21.14 15.54 -5.37
N ALA A 42 -21.72 14.36 -5.10
CA ALA A 42 -22.58 14.14 -3.95
C ALA A 42 -21.82 14.37 -2.63
N CYS A 43 -20.57 13.92 -2.56
CA CYS A 43 -19.69 14.16 -1.42
C CYS A 43 -19.32 15.65 -1.24
N LEU A 44 -19.26 16.43 -2.33
CA LEU A 44 -18.87 17.85 -2.30
C LEU A 44 -20.06 18.83 -2.18
N LYS A 45 -21.27 18.46 -2.60
CA LYS A 45 -22.45 19.35 -2.68
C LYS A 45 -23.21 19.52 -1.36
N SER A 46 -22.86 18.77 -0.31
CA SER A 46 -23.50 18.94 1.00
C SER A 46 -22.94 20.15 1.75
N SER A 47 -23.69 20.67 2.73
CA SER A 47 -23.17 21.75 3.60
C SER A 47 -21.84 21.33 4.25
N GLU A 48 -21.00 22.28 4.64
CA GLU A 48 -19.65 21.97 5.17
C GLU A 48 -19.69 20.94 6.31
N GLU A 49 -20.72 20.96 7.15
CA GLU A 49 -20.95 20.00 8.24
C GLU A 49 -21.28 18.58 7.74
N LYS A 50 -21.99 18.46 6.61
CA LYS A 50 -22.49 17.21 6.03
C LYS A 50 -21.55 16.59 4.98
N ARG A 51 -20.36 17.14 4.79
CA ARG A 51 -19.38 16.57 3.85
C ARG A 51 -18.94 15.18 4.30
N SER A 52 -19.04 14.20 3.41
CA SER A 52 -18.71 12.81 3.75
C SER A 52 -17.19 12.65 3.97
N PRO A 53 -16.76 11.96 5.04
CA PRO A 53 -15.37 11.59 5.26
C PRO A 53 -14.74 10.79 4.13
N LEU A 54 -15.55 10.12 3.31
CA LEU A 54 -15.12 9.30 2.18
C LEU A 54 -14.54 10.12 1.02
N LEU A 55 -14.62 11.46 1.07
CA LEU A 55 -13.94 12.35 0.12
C LEU A 55 -12.47 11.99 -0.06
N ILE A 56 -11.81 11.56 1.02
CA ILE A 56 -10.39 11.25 0.98
C ILE A 56 -10.07 10.11 0.00
N PHE A 57 -10.94 9.11 -0.14
CA PHE A 57 -10.71 7.99 -1.05
C PHE A 57 -10.75 8.42 -2.51
N PHE A 58 -11.69 9.31 -2.88
CA PHE A 58 -11.68 9.93 -4.21
C PHE A 58 -10.38 10.69 -4.49
N LEU A 59 -9.85 11.41 -3.48
CA LEU A 59 -8.59 12.14 -3.62
C LEU A 59 -7.38 11.19 -3.72
N PHE A 60 -7.38 10.08 -2.99
CA PHE A 60 -6.39 9.01 -3.12
C PHE A 60 -6.41 8.41 -4.53
N HIS A 61 -7.58 7.99 -5.01
CA HIS A 61 -7.73 7.41 -6.34
C HIS A 61 -7.29 8.40 -7.42
N LYS A 62 -7.63 9.69 -7.28
CA LYS A 62 -7.17 10.75 -8.18
C LYS A 62 -5.64 10.86 -8.20
N ALA A 63 -4.99 10.82 -7.03
CA ALA A 63 -3.54 10.89 -6.94
C ALA A 63 -2.85 9.66 -7.54
N ILE A 64 -3.36 8.45 -7.26
CA ILE A 64 -2.84 7.21 -7.83
C ILE A 64 -2.98 7.19 -9.35
N ARG A 65 -4.15 7.58 -9.90
CA ARG A 65 -4.34 7.68 -11.35
C ARG A 65 -3.39 8.69 -12.00
N LYS A 66 -3.09 9.81 -11.35
CA LYS A 66 -2.07 10.77 -11.83
C LYS A 66 -0.67 10.17 -11.86
N GLU A 67 -0.29 9.41 -10.84
CA GLU A 67 1.02 8.76 -10.78
C GLU A 67 1.16 7.65 -11.83
N LEU A 68 0.12 6.84 -12.04
CA LEU A 68 0.05 5.85 -13.13
C LEU A 68 0.22 6.50 -14.51
N ASP A 69 -0.43 7.64 -14.71
CA ASP A 69 -0.36 8.41 -15.95
C ASP A 69 1.03 9.04 -16.18
N VAL A 70 1.70 9.51 -15.13
CA VAL A 70 3.12 9.90 -15.20
C VAL A 70 4.01 8.71 -15.57
N LEU A 71 3.86 7.58 -14.88
CA LEU A 71 4.64 6.36 -15.12
C LEU A 71 4.49 5.87 -16.56
N HIS A 72 3.26 5.79 -17.05
CA HIS A 72 2.97 5.34 -18.41
C HIS A 72 3.52 6.31 -19.47
N ARG A 73 3.39 7.64 -19.27
CA ARG A 73 3.99 8.63 -20.18
C ARG A 73 5.51 8.49 -20.27
N LEU A 74 6.19 8.27 -19.14
CA LEU A 74 7.64 8.07 -19.13
C LEU A 74 8.00 6.79 -19.90
N ALA A 75 7.24 5.71 -19.74
CA ALA A 75 7.47 4.47 -20.47
C ALA A 75 7.23 4.64 -21.99
N MET A 76 6.20 5.39 -22.38
CA MET A 76 5.93 5.73 -23.78
C MET A 76 7.03 6.60 -24.40
N ALA A 77 7.54 7.59 -23.65
CA ALA A 77 8.66 8.41 -24.09
C ALA A 77 9.93 7.57 -24.28
N PHE A 78 10.19 6.67 -23.34
CA PHE A 78 11.29 5.71 -23.43
C PHE A 78 11.15 4.79 -24.66
N ALA A 79 9.93 4.30 -24.93
CA ALA A 79 9.63 3.45 -26.08
C ALA A 79 9.84 4.14 -27.43
N THR A 80 9.44 5.41 -27.54
CA THR A 80 9.39 6.19 -28.80
C THR A 80 10.71 6.88 -29.19
N GLY A 81 11.80 6.54 -28.50
CA GLY A 81 13.16 6.93 -28.89
C GLY A 81 13.79 8.01 -28.01
N ASN A 82 13.07 8.53 -27.01
CA ASN A 82 13.70 9.27 -25.92
C ASN A 82 14.21 8.26 -24.88
N ARG A 83 15.18 7.43 -25.27
CA ARG A 83 15.80 6.37 -24.44
C ARG A 83 16.67 7.00 -23.35
N THR A 84 16.02 7.76 -22.46
CA THR A 84 16.60 8.36 -21.27
C THR A 84 16.98 7.27 -20.27
N ASP A 85 17.67 7.66 -19.21
CA ASP A 85 17.86 6.82 -18.03
C ASP A 85 16.53 6.20 -17.56
N ILE A 86 16.56 4.92 -17.20
CA ILE A 86 15.43 4.18 -16.66
C ILE A 86 15.28 4.39 -15.15
N GLY A 87 16.30 4.95 -14.47
CA GLY A 87 16.26 5.28 -13.06
C GLY A 87 14.98 6.02 -12.62
N PRO A 88 14.58 7.12 -13.29
CA PRO A 88 13.33 7.82 -12.96
C PRO A 88 12.07 6.96 -13.10
N LEU A 89 12.02 6.03 -14.06
CA LEU A 89 10.92 5.08 -14.21
C LEU A 89 10.87 4.09 -13.04
N LEU A 90 12.03 3.58 -12.63
CA LEU A 90 12.17 2.64 -11.53
C LEU A 90 11.81 3.28 -10.18
N GLU A 91 12.26 4.52 -9.93
CA GLU A 91 11.90 5.29 -8.74
C GLU A 91 10.38 5.52 -8.65
N ARG A 92 9.77 5.95 -9.76
CA ARG A 92 8.32 6.16 -9.86
C ARG A 92 7.55 4.87 -9.66
N TYR A 93 8.03 3.76 -10.23
CA TYR A 93 7.46 2.43 -10.02
C TYR A 93 7.50 2.05 -8.54
N HIS A 94 8.66 2.15 -7.87
CA HIS A 94 8.80 1.76 -6.46
C HIS A 94 7.89 2.57 -5.56
N PHE A 95 7.85 3.89 -5.78
CA PHE A 95 6.96 4.77 -5.04
C PHE A 95 5.49 4.36 -5.24
N LEU A 96 5.04 4.24 -6.49
CA LEU A 96 3.66 3.86 -6.79
C LEU A 96 3.30 2.47 -6.25
N ARG A 97 4.17 1.48 -6.41
CA ARG A 97 3.95 0.12 -5.88
C ARG A 97 3.77 0.14 -4.38
N LEU A 98 4.60 0.92 -3.67
CA LEU A 98 4.49 1.03 -2.23
C LEU A 98 3.15 1.66 -1.83
N ILE A 99 2.78 2.80 -2.43
CA ILE A 99 1.51 3.50 -2.19
C ILE A 99 0.32 2.59 -2.44
N TYR A 100 0.27 1.99 -3.63
CA TYR A 100 -0.85 1.16 -4.06
C TYR A 100 -1.00 -0.09 -3.18
N LYS A 101 0.11 -0.76 -2.85
CA LYS A 101 0.09 -1.93 -1.94
C LYS A 101 -0.54 -1.60 -0.59
N HIS A 102 -0.20 -0.45 -0.02
CA HIS A 102 -0.75 -0.06 1.28
C HIS A 102 -2.22 0.36 1.19
N HIS A 103 -2.62 0.98 0.08
CA HIS A 103 -4.02 1.31 -0.20
C HIS A 103 -4.89 0.05 -0.34
N SER A 104 -4.51 -0.89 -1.22
CA SER A 104 -5.26 -2.12 -1.45
C SER A 104 -5.34 -3.01 -0.20
N ASN A 105 -4.23 -3.09 0.56
CA ASN A 105 -4.22 -3.80 1.83
C ASN A 105 -5.18 -3.16 2.85
N ALA A 106 -5.20 -1.83 2.94
CA ALA A 106 -6.06 -1.12 3.86
C ALA A 106 -7.55 -1.31 3.50
N GLU A 107 -7.89 -1.40 2.22
CA GLU A 107 -9.23 -1.76 1.75
C GLU A 107 -9.61 -3.19 2.16
N ASP A 108 -8.73 -4.16 1.88
CA ASP A 108 -8.94 -5.56 2.20
C ASP A 108 -9.05 -5.83 3.71
N GLU A 109 -8.33 -5.05 4.53
CA GLU A 109 -8.28 -5.23 5.99
C GLU A 109 -9.35 -4.42 6.73
N VAL A 110 -9.80 -3.28 6.19
CA VAL A 110 -10.68 -2.34 6.90
C VAL A 110 -12.01 -2.13 6.16
N ILE A 111 -11.95 -1.70 4.90
CA ILE A 111 -13.13 -1.19 4.19
C ILE A 111 -14.05 -2.33 3.76
N PHE A 112 -13.53 -3.34 3.07
CA PHE A 112 -14.35 -4.44 2.58
C PHE A 112 -14.90 -5.31 3.71
N PRO A 113 -14.15 -5.65 4.77
CA PRO A 113 -14.71 -6.37 5.92
C PRO A 113 -15.84 -5.60 6.60
N ALA A 114 -15.68 -4.29 6.79
CA ALA A 114 -16.73 -3.45 7.36
C ALA A 114 -18.00 -3.46 6.48
N LEU A 115 -17.83 -3.34 5.16
CA LEU A 115 -18.94 -3.35 4.22
C LEU A 115 -19.62 -4.73 4.16
N ASP A 116 -18.87 -5.83 4.19
CA ASP A 116 -19.39 -7.20 4.05
C ASP A 116 -20.32 -7.60 5.21
N ILE A 117 -20.13 -6.99 6.39
CA ILE A 117 -21.07 -7.11 7.53
C ILE A 117 -22.48 -6.60 7.17
N ARG A 118 -22.57 -5.58 6.29
CA ARG A 118 -23.84 -4.91 5.94
C ARG A 118 -24.35 -5.27 4.55
N VAL A 119 -23.45 -5.62 3.62
CA VAL A 119 -23.74 -5.94 2.22
C VAL A 119 -22.96 -7.18 1.83
N LYS A 120 -23.65 -8.32 1.69
CA LYS A 120 -23.01 -9.60 1.42
C LYS A 120 -22.37 -9.65 0.03
N ASN A 121 -21.25 -10.38 -0.06
CA ASN A 121 -20.58 -10.78 -1.31
C ASN A 121 -19.93 -9.63 -2.08
N VAL A 122 -19.53 -8.56 -1.41
CA VAL A 122 -18.78 -7.46 -2.06
C VAL A 122 -17.28 -7.72 -1.96
N ALA A 123 -16.78 -8.07 -0.78
CA ALA A 123 -15.35 -8.10 -0.47
C ALA A 123 -14.52 -9.01 -1.38
N GLN A 124 -14.96 -10.26 -1.58
CA GLN A 124 -14.16 -11.29 -2.24
C GLN A 124 -13.77 -10.91 -3.69
N THR A 125 -14.63 -10.20 -4.41
CA THR A 125 -14.38 -9.81 -5.80
C THR A 125 -13.25 -8.79 -5.88
N TYR A 126 -13.29 -7.74 -5.05
CA TYR A 126 -12.28 -6.68 -5.06
C TYR A 126 -10.92 -7.19 -4.57
N SER A 127 -10.88 -8.02 -3.53
CA SER A 127 -9.62 -8.65 -3.08
C SER A 127 -8.99 -9.59 -4.13
N LEU A 128 -9.79 -10.16 -5.04
CA LEU A 128 -9.26 -10.92 -6.18
C LEU A 128 -8.70 -10.01 -7.27
N GLU A 129 -9.33 -8.85 -7.53
CA GLU A 129 -8.79 -7.84 -8.44
C GLU A 129 -7.44 -7.31 -7.93
N HIS A 130 -7.32 -7.00 -6.64
CA HIS A 130 -6.05 -6.60 -6.00
C HIS A 130 -4.92 -7.59 -6.22
N LYS A 131 -5.20 -8.91 -6.17
CA LYS A 131 -4.20 -9.95 -6.47
C LYS A 131 -3.79 -9.93 -7.95
N GLY A 132 -4.74 -9.73 -8.85
CA GLY A 132 -4.47 -9.55 -10.28
C GLY A 132 -3.57 -8.34 -10.55
N GLU A 133 -3.85 -7.22 -9.90
CA GLU A 133 -3.08 -5.98 -10.03
C GLU A 133 -1.69 -6.10 -9.40
N THR A 134 -1.58 -6.80 -8.27
CA THR A 134 -0.29 -7.16 -7.67
C THR A 134 0.60 -7.90 -8.67
N ASN A 135 0.07 -8.87 -9.41
CA ASN A 135 0.82 -9.60 -10.45
C ASN A 135 1.25 -8.66 -11.59
N LEU A 136 0.42 -7.69 -11.99
CA LEU A 136 0.81 -6.70 -13.00
C LEU A 136 1.99 -5.84 -12.53
N PHE A 137 1.97 -5.39 -11.28
CA PHE A 137 3.12 -4.68 -10.72
C PHE A 137 4.36 -5.58 -10.66
N ASP A 138 4.24 -6.85 -10.26
CA ASP A 138 5.37 -7.79 -10.21
C ASP A 138 5.99 -8.00 -11.60
N ASN A 139 5.16 -8.20 -12.63
CA ASN A 139 5.61 -8.31 -14.01
C ASN A 139 6.35 -7.05 -14.48
N LEU A 140 5.86 -5.87 -14.10
CA LEU A 140 6.52 -4.61 -14.42
C LEU A 140 7.88 -4.48 -13.71
N PHE A 141 7.98 -4.94 -12.46
CA PHE A 141 9.24 -4.94 -11.72
C PHE A 141 10.30 -5.84 -12.37
N GLU A 142 9.91 -7.06 -12.74
CA GLU A 142 10.81 -8.02 -13.41
C GLU A 142 11.34 -7.43 -14.72
N LEU A 143 10.46 -6.77 -15.48
CA LEU A 143 10.85 -6.09 -16.71
C LEU A 143 11.87 -4.98 -16.42
N LEU A 144 11.54 -4.06 -15.49
CA LEU A 144 12.42 -2.95 -15.11
C LEU A 144 13.77 -3.40 -14.51
N SER A 145 13.81 -4.55 -13.87
CA SER A 145 15.01 -5.11 -13.22
C SER A 145 15.85 -5.98 -14.15
N SER A 146 15.34 -6.31 -15.35
CA SER A 146 16.03 -7.17 -16.29
C SER A 146 17.34 -6.54 -16.79
N THR A 147 18.44 -7.30 -16.71
CA THR A 147 19.77 -6.86 -17.17
C THR A 147 19.92 -6.97 -18.70
N THR A 148 18.99 -7.66 -19.36
CA THR A 148 19.02 -7.93 -20.79
C THR A 148 17.93 -7.10 -21.49
N GLN A 149 18.23 -5.84 -21.75
CA GLN A 149 17.34 -4.98 -22.55
C GLN A 149 17.52 -5.33 -24.04
N ASN A 150 16.61 -6.14 -24.58
CA ASN A 150 16.54 -6.43 -26.01
C ASN A 150 15.81 -5.29 -26.77
N ASP A 151 15.73 -5.37 -28.10
CA ASP A 151 15.04 -4.35 -28.92
C ASP A 151 13.51 -4.28 -28.67
N GLU A 152 12.96 -5.26 -27.95
CA GLU A 152 11.53 -5.37 -27.63
C GLU A 152 11.17 -4.74 -26.28
N PHE A 153 12.14 -4.72 -25.36
CA PHE A 153 12.03 -4.18 -24.01
C PHE A 153 11.27 -2.84 -23.93
N PRO A 154 11.57 -1.83 -24.77
CA PRO A 154 10.86 -0.55 -24.69
C PRO A 154 9.37 -0.66 -25.05
N ARG A 155 9.01 -1.52 -26.02
CA ARG A 155 7.61 -1.75 -26.40
C ARG A 155 6.87 -2.54 -25.31
N GLU A 156 7.53 -3.54 -24.74
CA GLU A 156 7.00 -4.32 -23.63
C GLU A 156 6.75 -3.44 -22.40
N LEU A 157 7.68 -2.53 -22.09
CA LEU A 157 7.56 -1.61 -20.96
C LEU A 157 6.36 -0.67 -21.11
N ALA A 158 6.20 -0.09 -22.31
CA ALA A 158 5.04 0.73 -22.64
C ALA A 158 3.73 -0.08 -22.55
N SER A 159 3.72 -1.31 -23.05
CA SER A 159 2.55 -2.18 -22.98
C SER A 159 2.19 -2.58 -21.54
N CYS A 160 3.18 -2.96 -20.74
CA CYS A 160 3.00 -3.39 -19.35
C CYS A 160 2.50 -2.24 -18.47
N THR A 161 3.11 -1.05 -18.58
CA THR A 161 2.64 0.15 -17.86
C THR A 161 1.24 0.57 -18.29
N GLY A 162 0.90 0.44 -19.58
CA GLY A 162 -0.45 0.72 -20.08
C GLY A 162 -1.51 -0.26 -19.56
N ALA A 163 -1.17 -1.54 -19.48
CA ALA A 163 -2.02 -2.57 -18.90
C ALA A 163 -2.26 -2.30 -17.40
N LEU A 164 -1.21 -1.97 -16.66
CA LEU A 164 -1.30 -1.61 -15.24
C LEU A 164 -2.17 -0.36 -15.03
N GLN A 165 -1.93 0.71 -15.81
CA GLN A 165 -2.72 1.93 -15.76
C GLN A 165 -4.21 1.65 -16.01
N THR A 166 -4.51 0.85 -17.03
CA THR A 166 -5.89 0.51 -17.39
C THR A 166 -6.56 -0.29 -16.29
N SER A 167 -5.90 -1.35 -15.79
CA SER A 167 -6.46 -2.22 -14.75
C SER A 167 -6.79 -1.44 -13.48
N VAL A 168 -5.80 -0.73 -12.91
CA VAL A 168 -5.97 -0.01 -11.64
C VAL A 168 -6.97 1.15 -11.79
N SER A 169 -6.97 1.85 -12.92
CA SER A 169 -7.93 2.94 -13.13
C SER A 169 -9.37 2.41 -13.23
N GLN A 170 -9.57 1.25 -13.86
CA GLN A 170 -10.88 0.59 -13.97
C GLN A 170 -11.34 0.05 -12.63
N HIS A 171 -10.45 -0.58 -11.86
CA HIS A 171 -10.74 -1.07 -10.52
C HIS A 171 -11.27 0.07 -9.63
N MET A 172 -10.50 1.16 -9.51
CA MET A 172 -10.90 2.32 -8.73
C MET A 172 -12.22 2.96 -9.22
N ALA A 173 -12.49 2.92 -10.53
CA ALA A 173 -13.75 3.41 -11.07
C ALA A 173 -14.94 2.52 -10.65
N LYS A 174 -14.75 1.20 -10.58
CA LYS A 174 -15.78 0.28 -10.05
C LYS A 174 -16.04 0.54 -8.58
N GLU A 175 -14.99 0.75 -7.77
CA GLU A 175 -15.15 1.05 -6.35
C GLU A 175 -15.92 2.37 -6.14
N GLU A 176 -15.58 3.41 -6.89
CA GLU A 176 -16.28 4.70 -6.85
C GLU A 176 -17.75 4.58 -7.26
N GLU A 177 -18.07 3.67 -8.18
CA GLU A 177 -19.43 3.46 -8.69
C GLU A 177 -20.25 2.50 -7.82
N GLN A 178 -19.62 1.52 -7.18
CA GLN A 178 -20.32 0.40 -6.53
C GLN A 178 -20.08 0.36 -5.02
N VAL A 179 -18.84 0.56 -4.56
CA VAL A 179 -18.47 0.45 -3.14
C VAL A 179 -18.78 1.74 -2.39
N PHE A 180 -18.35 2.88 -2.92
CA PHE A 180 -18.48 4.16 -2.21
C PHE A 180 -19.93 4.59 -1.98
N PRO A 181 -20.88 4.40 -2.93
CA PRO A 181 -22.28 4.66 -2.68
C PRO A 181 -22.85 3.78 -1.56
N LEU A 182 -22.42 2.52 -1.45
CA LEU A 182 -22.84 1.64 -0.36
C LEU A 182 -22.26 2.11 0.98
N LEU A 183 -21.02 2.59 1.02
CA LEU A 183 -20.46 3.19 2.23
C LEU A 183 -21.26 4.43 2.66
N ILE A 184 -21.64 5.29 1.71
CA ILE A 184 -22.47 6.48 1.97
C ILE A 184 -23.84 6.08 2.49
N GLU A 185 -24.48 5.05 1.89
CA GLU A 185 -25.83 4.62 2.25
C GLU A 185 -25.87 3.87 3.58
N LYS A 186 -24.88 3.00 3.84
CA LYS A 186 -24.94 2.04 4.95
C LYS A 186 -24.25 2.52 6.21
N PHE A 187 -23.44 3.57 6.18
CA PHE A 187 -22.68 4.06 7.33
C PHE A 187 -23.01 5.52 7.64
N SER A 188 -23.17 5.84 8.93
CA SER A 188 -23.29 7.22 9.38
C SER A 188 -22.00 8.00 9.15
N LEU A 189 -22.05 9.34 9.20
CA LEU A 189 -20.84 10.16 9.03
C LEU A 189 -19.77 9.87 10.10
N GLU A 190 -20.16 9.55 11.33
CA GLU A 190 -19.23 9.16 12.40
C GLU A 190 -18.56 7.81 12.09
N GLU A 191 -19.33 6.83 11.63
CA GLU A 191 -18.79 5.54 11.22
C GLU A 191 -17.88 5.67 10.00
N GLN A 192 -18.24 6.50 9.01
CA GLN A 192 -17.39 6.79 7.86
C GLN A 192 -16.07 7.43 8.32
N ALA A 193 -16.10 8.41 9.24
CA ALA A 193 -14.90 9.02 9.78
C ALA A 193 -14.02 8.00 10.50
N SER A 194 -14.62 7.13 11.30
CA SER A 194 -13.93 6.03 11.99
C SER A 194 -13.29 5.04 11.01
N LEU A 195 -14.01 4.63 9.95
CA LEU A 195 -13.46 3.72 8.92
C LEU A 195 -12.29 4.35 8.18
N VAL A 196 -12.43 5.62 7.81
CA VAL A 196 -11.35 6.35 7.14
C VAL A 196 -10.15 6.50 8.07
N TRP A 197 -10.36 6.81 9.35
CA TRP A 197 -9.27 6.88 10.32
C TRP A 197 -8.57 5.52 10.44
N GLN A 198 -9.32 4.40 10.49
CA GLN A 198 -8.78 3.05 10.60
C GLN A 198 -7.94 2.69 9.37
N PHE A 199 -8.46 3.03 8.18
CA PHE A 199 -7.74 2.92 6.93
C PHE A 199 -6.42 3.71 6.96
N LEU A 200 -6.42 4.95 7.49
CA LEU A 200 -5.18 5.73 7.56
C LEU A 200 -4.15 5.13 8.52
N CYS A 201 -4.58 4.48 9.61
CA CYS A 201 -3.63 3.85 10.54
C CYS A 201 -3.16 2.45 10.13
N SER A 202 -3.79 1.77 9.18
CA SER A 202 -3.20 0.56 8.59
C SER A 202 -2.00 0.89 7.68
N ILE A 203 -1.85 2.16 7.29
CA ILE A 203 -0.67 2.65 6.56
C ILE A 203 0.45 2.97 7.56
N PRO A 204 1.69 2.46 7.34
CA PRO A 204 2.82 2.73 8.23
C PRO A 204 3.10 4.22 8.39
N VAL A 205 3.34 4.66 9.63
CA VAL A 205 3.58 6.07 9.96
C VAL A 205 4.77 6.66 9.20
N ASN A 206 5.85 5.91 9.01
CA ASN A 206 7.02 6.36 8.24
C ASN A 206 6.66 6.64 6.77
N MET A 207 5.66 5.94 6.23
CA MET A 207 5.16 6.15 4.89
C MET A 207 4.15 7.29 4.82
N MET A 208 3.35 7.51 5.88
CA MET A 208 2.44 8.66 5.97
C MET A 208 3.16 10.00 5.83
N ALA A 209 4.42 10.07 6.27
CA ALA A 209 5.28 11.24 6.13
C ALA A 209 5.62 11.59 4.68
N ASP A 210 5.66 10.60 3.76
CA ASP A 210 5.85 10.81 2.32
C ASP A 210 4.51 10.90 1.58
N PHE A 211 3.55 10.07 1.99
CA PHE A 211 2.23 9.92 1.40
C PHE A 211 1.43 11.22 1.46
N LEU A 212 1.30 11.86 2.63
CA LEU A 212 0.48 13.06 2.79
C LEU A 212 0.99 14.27 1.99
N PRO A 213 2.30 14.58 1.96
CA PRO A 213 2.82 15.60 1.06
C PRO A 213 2.58 15.25 -0.42
N TRP A 214 2.76 13.99 -0.82
CA TRP A 214 2.52 13.56 -2.20
C TRP A 214 1.04 13.70 -2.60
N LEU A 215 0.11 13.22 -1.78
CA LEU A 215 -1.33 13.40 -1.99
C LEU A 215 -1.67 14.88 -2.08
N SER A 216 -1.12 15.67 -1.17
CA SER A 216 -1.30 17.12 -1.16
C SER A 216 -0.80 17.72 -2.46
N SER A 217 0.35 17.33 -3.00
CA SER A 217 0.87 17.85 -4.29
C SER A 217 0.02 17.42 -5.51
N SER A 218 -0.71 16.32 -5.38
CA SER A 218 -1.48 15.70 -6.47
C SER A 218 -2.89 16.28 -6.66
N ILE A 219 -3.35 17.16 -5.77
CA ILE A 219 -4.73 17.71 -5.77
C ILE A 219 -4.74 19.24 -5.93
N SER A 220 -5.87 19.78 -6.40
CA SER A 220 -6.03 21.23 -6.58
C SER A 220 -5.99 21.99 -5.24
N PRO A 221 -5.76 23.31 -5.22
CA PRO A 221 -5.84 24.10 -3.99
C PRO A 221 -7.20 24.00 -3.28
N ASP A 222 -8.29 23.97 -4.04
CA ASP A 222 -9.65 23.84 -3.48
C ASP A 222 -9.86 22.45 -2.85
N GLU A 223 -9.45 21.40 -3.57
CA GLU A 223 -9.48 20.02 -3.06
C GLU A 223 -8.60 19.85 -1.82
N TYR A 224 -7.49 20.57 -1.74
CA TYR A 224 -6.61 20.57 -0.58
C TYR A 224 -7.28 21.21 0.64
N GLN A 225 -7.99 22.33 0.47
CA GLN A 225 -8.78 22.90 1.56
C GLN A 225 -9.88 21.94 2.02
N ASP A 226 -10.52 21.26 1.07
CA ASP A 226 -11.54 20.26 1.37
C ASP A 226 -10.96 19.05 2.11
N LEU A 227 -9.78 18.57 1.70
CA LEU A 227 -9.02 17.52 2.38
C LEU A 227 -8.65 17.92 3.80
N GLN A 228 -8.17 19.15 4.01
CA GLN A 228 -7.86 19.66 5.35
C GLN A 228 -9.09 19.68 6.26
N LYS A 229 -10.22 20.19 5.76
CA LYS A 229 -11.50 20.19 6.49
C LYS A 229 -11.97 18.77 6.80
N CYS A 230 -11.83 17.85 5.85
CA CYS A 230 -12.17 16.44 6.01
C CYS A 230 -11.32 15.78 7.10
N LEU A 231 -9.99 15.95 7.04
CA LEU A 231 -9.05 15.36 8.00
C LEU A 231 -9.25 15.88 9.43
N LYS A 232 -9.67 17.14 9.62
CA LYS A 232 -10.03 17.66 10.96
C LYS A 232 -11.19 16.89 11.61
N LYS A 233 -12.06 16.27 10.82
CA LYS A 233 -13.19 15.46 11.31
C LYS A 233 -12.84 13.99 11.48
N ILE A 234 -11.86 13.51 10.71
CA ILE A 234 -11.41 12.11 10.72
C ILE A 234 -10.40 11.88 11.84
N VAL A 235 -9.41 12.77 11.94
CA VAL A 235 -8.30 12.64 12.89
C VAL A 235 -8.82 12.98 14.30
N PRO A 236 -8.49 12.15 15.30
CA PRO A 236 -8.80 12.43 16.70
C PRO A 236 -8.39 13.84 17.18
N GLU A 237 -9.06 14.36 18.22
CA GLU A 237 -8.93 15.76 18.67
C GLU A 237 -7.60 16.07 19.37
N GLU A 238 -6.70 15.09 19.53
CA GLU A 238 -5.38 15.26 20.12
C GLU A 238 -4.54 16.26 19.32
N LYS A 239 -4.25 17.40 19.95
CA LYS A 239 -3.55 18.54 19.33
C LYS A 239 -2.23 18.16 18.66
N LEU A 240 -1.43 17.31 19.30
CA LEU A 240 -0.13 16.88 18.76
C LEU A 240 -0.29 16.01 17.51
N LEU A 241 -1.28 15.12 17.50
CA LEU A 241 -1.55 14.26 16.36
C LEU A 241 -2.02 15.08 15.16
N GLN A 242 -2.99 15.97 15.38
CA GLN A 242 -3.43 16.89 14.33
C GLN A 242 -2.28 17.76 13.81
N GLN A 243 -1.44 18.29 14.71
CA GLN A 243 -0.28 19.08 14.33
C GLN A 243 0.68 18.30 13.42
N VAL A 244 0.99 17.04 13.74
CA VAL A 244 1.86 16.19 12.91
C VAL A 244 1.28 15.98 11.52
N ILE A 245 0.00 15.59 11.43
CA ILE A 245 -0.68 15.34 10.15
C ILE A 245 -0.69 16.60 9.27
N PHE A 246 -1.08 17.75 9.81
CA PHE A 246 -1.12 18.99 9.04
C PHE A 246 0.28 19.50 8.65
N THR A 247 1.29 19.27 9.50
CA THR A 247 2.69 19.61 9.18
C THR A 247 3.19 18.78 7.98
N TRP A 248 2.91 17.48 7.94
CA TRP A 248 3.26 16.64 6.79
C TRP A 248 2.55 17.08 5.51
N MET A 249 1.26 17.41 5.59
CA MET A 249 0.52 17.92 4.43
C MET A 249 1.08 19.24 3.87
N GLU A 250 1.66 20.10 4.71
CA GLU A 250 2.30 21.35 4.30
C GLU A 250 3.62 21.14 3.54
N GLY A 251 4.20 19.94 3.60
CA GLY A 251 5.39 19.54 2.85
C GLY A 251 5.33 19.81 1.34
N ARG A 252 4.11 20.03 0.79
CA ARG A 252 3.85 20.63 -0.53
C ARG A 252 4.73 21.86 -0.82
N ARG A 253 5.07 22.67 0.19
CA ARG A 253 5.78 23.94 0.03
C ARG A 253 7.31 23.83 0.03
N SER A 254 7.88 22.77 0.60
CA SER A 254 9.34 22.67 0.78
C SER A 254 10.06 22.19 -0.49
N ASN A 255 9.45 21.29 -1.28
CA ASN A 255 10.10 20.74 -2.49
C ASN A 255 10.23 21.76 -3.64
N ASN A 256 9.41 22.83 -3.65
CA ASN A 256 9.53 23.89 -4.66
C ASN A 256 10.64 24.91 -4.37
N LYS A 257 11.24 24.91 -3.17
CA LYS A 257 12.34 25.82 -2.80
C LYS A 257 13.74 25.25 -3.06
N ILE A 258 13.86 23.94 -3.27
CA ILE A 258 15.17 23.26 -3.37
C ILE A 258 15.76 23.34 -4.79
N ASN A 259 14.97 23.72 -5.81
CA ASN A 259 15.46 23.91 -7.18
C ASN A 259 16.01 25.32 -7.48
N GLY A 260 16.28 26.14 -6.46
CA GLY A 260 16.64 27.55 -6.65
C GLY A 260 17.60 28.13 -5.61
N CYS A 261 18.61 27.37 -5.17
CA CYS A 261 19.77 27.82 -4.36
C CYS A 261 20.54 26.55 -3.96
N LEU A 262 21.84 26.33 -4.19
CA LEU A 262 22.98 27.21 -4.40
C LEU A 262 24.03 26.45 -5.21
N ASP A 263 24.52 27.10 -6.25
CA ASP A 263 25.90 26.96 -6.72
C ASP A 263 26.82 27.66 -5.70
N ASP A 264 28.01 27.11 -5.53
CA ASP A 264 29.19 27.67 -4.87
C ASP A 264 29.17 27.89 -3.34
N SER A 265 29.87 27.02 -2.59
CA SER A 265 31.09 27.40 -1.84
C SER A 265 31.64 26.22 -1.03
N GLN A 266 32.94 26.02 -1.21
CA GLN A 266 33.84 25.09 -0.53
C GLN A 266 33.94 25.31 0.99
N ILE A 267 34.69 24.42 1.64
CA ILE A 267 35.32 24.46 3.00
C ILE A 267 34.63 23.49 3.98
N GLN A 268 35.28 22.57 4.72
CA GLN A 268 36.60 21.93 4.70
C GLN A 268 36.51 20.81 5.75
N CYS A 269 37.14 19.66 5.47
CA CYS A 269 37.32 18.55 6.40
C CYS A 269 38.05 18.98 7.68
N PHE A 270 37.69 18.36 8.82
CA PHE A 270 38.68 18.01 9.84
C PHE A 270 38.38 16.63 10.42
N SER A 271 39.33 15.73 10.22
CA SER A 271 39.48 14.44 10.88
C SER A 271 40.41 14.57 12.10
N ASP A 272 40.25 13.59 13.00
CA ASP A 272 41.24 12.96 13.89
C ASP A 272 41.68 13.63 15.20
N SER A 273 41.48 12.89 16.31
CA SER A 273 42.53 12.23 17.16
C SER A 273 41.93 11.87 18.54
N SER A 274 41.76 10.59 18.91
CA SER A 274 42.67 9.69 19.67
C SER A 274 43.15 10.27 21.04
N SER A 275 43.30 9.59 22.18
CA SER A 275 43.36 8.19 22.63
C SER A 275 43.32 8.14 24.17
N SER A 276 43.05 6.99 24.81
CA SER A 276 43.90 6.35 25.85
C SER A 276 43.15 5.28 26.68
N LYS A 277 43.92 4.28 27.17
CA LYS A 277 43.56 2.91 27.60
C LYS A 277 43.58 2.72 29.14
N LEU A 278 43.22 1.47 29.53
CA LEU A 278 43.63 0.61 30.69
C LEU A 278 42.53 0.46 31.76
N GLY A 279 42.11 -0.69 32.33
CA GLY A 279 42.49 -2.12 32.42
C GLY A 279 42.08 -2.52 33.87
N ASP A 280 41.17 -3.46 34.20
CA ASP A 280 41.15 -4.93 34.14
C ASP A 280 40.66 -5.45 35.53
N SER A 281 40.22 -6.73 35.61
CA SER A 281 39.94 -7.58 36.80
C SER A 281 38.48 -7.98 37.13
N MET A 282 38.10 -9.14 36.58
CA MET A 282 37.75 -10.42 37.26
C MET A 282 36.54 -10.54 38.21
N GLY A 283 35.69 -11.54 37.94
CA GLY A 283 34.67 -12.11 38.84
C GLY A 283 33.70 -13.11 38.18
N GLU A 284 33.98 -14.41 38.38
CA GLU A 284 33.19 -15.66 38.19
C GLU A 284 31.67 -15.59 38.53
N ALA A 285 30.74 -16.49 38.15
CA ALA A 285 30.76 -17.87 37.65
C ALA A 285 29.43 -18.24 36.94
N HIS A 286 29.59 -19.17 35.99
CA HIS A 286 28.72 -20.25 35.53
C HIS A 286 27.49 -20.63 36.37
N CYS A 287 26.34 -20.92 35.72
CA CYS A 287 25.63 -22.19 35.91
C CYS A 287 24.54 -22.45 34.86
N ALA A 288 24.50 -23.69 34.37
CA ALA A 288 23.57 -24.23 33.40
C ALA A 288 22.15 -24.44 33.98
N CYS A 289 21.11 -24.35 33.14
CA CYS A 289 19.97 -25.24 33.31
C CYS A 289 19.21 -25.48 32.00
N VAL A 290 18.89 -26.75 31.80
CA VAL A 290 18.21 -27.39 30.68
C VAL A 290 16.71 -27.12 30.77
N CYS A 291 16.12 -26.47 29.76
CA CYS A 291 14.66 -26.41 29.66
C CYS A 291 14.11 -27.73 29.08
N ARG A 292 13.53 -28.58 29.94
CA ARG A 292 12.61 -29.65 29.51
C ARG A 292 11.19 -29.12 29.41
N ILE A 293 10.57 -29.48 28.29
CA ILE A 293 9.18 -29.26 27.90
C ILE A 293 8.23 -29.95 28.91
N GLY A 294 7.17 -29.26 29.32
CA GLY A 294 6.08 -29.85 30.11
C GLY A 294 4.86 -28.96 30.22
N LYS A 295 3.78 -29.30 29.50
CA LYS A 295 2.43 -28.75 29.66
C LYS A 295 1.90 -29.04 31.08
N ARG A 296 1.32 -28.05 31.79
CA ARG A 296 0.14 -28.27 32.65
C ARG A 296 -0.52 -27.00 33.20
N LYS A 297 -1.83 -26.92 32.92
CA LYS A 297 -2.99 -26.52 33.73
C LYS A 297 -2.78 -25.47 34.84
N TYR A 298 -3.42 -24.32 34.63
CA TYR A 298 -3.70 -23.27 35.61
C TYR A 298 -4.71 -23.78 36.65
N LEU A 299 -4.31 -23.76 37.93
CA LEU A 299 -5.22 -23.83 39.08
C LEU A 299 -5.07 -22.50 39.82
N GLU A 300 -6.19 -21.80 39.93
CA GLU A 300 -6.36 -20.48 40.52
C GLU A 300 -6.07 -20.52 42.02
N SER A 301 -5.26 -19.58 42.52
CA SER A 301 -5.03 -19.37 43.97
C SER A 301 -5.20 -17.89 44.28
N SER A 302 -6.09 -17.60 45.23
CA SER A 302 -6.48 -16.26 45.65
C SER A 302 -5.59 -15.69 46.78
N MET A 303 -5.64 -14.35 46.90
CA MET A 303 -5.10 -13.46 47.96
C MET A 303 -3.58 -13.16 47.84
N ASP A 304 -3.07 -11.94 48.03
CA ASP A 304 -3.59 -10.73 48.68
C ASP A 304 -2.83 -9.48 48.16
N VAL A 305 -3.42 -8.29 48.35
CA VAL A 305 -2.94 -6.99 47.86
C VAL A 305 -1.78 -6.44 48.69
N SER A 306 -0.59 -6.28 48.09
CA SER A 306 0.26 -5.08 48.20
C SER A 306 1.49 -5.20 47.28
N ASP A 307 1.57 -4.40 46.22
CA ASP A 307 2.50 -3.25 46.16
C ASP A 307 2.37 -2.58 44.79
N ASN A 308 2.41 -1.25 44.82
CA ASN A 308 2.02 -0.36 43.74
C ASN A 308 3.20 -0.16 42.78
N SER A 309 3.36 -1.06 41.82
CA SER A 309 4.06 -0.75 40.56
C SER A 309 3.14 -1.16 39.43
N GLY A 310 2.18 -0.29 39.12
CA GLY A 310 1.37 -0.44 37.92
C GLY A 310 2.30 -0.41 36.73
N MET A 311 2.63 -1.58 36.18
CA MET A 311 3.26 -1.68 34.87
C MET A 311 2.36 -0.91 33.92
N HIS A 312 2.88 0.19 33.39
CA HIS A 312 2.14 0.96 32.41
C HIS A 312 1.94 0.05 31.20
N PRO A 313 0.80 0.09 30.49
CA PRO A 313 0.60 -0.72 29.28
C PRO A 313 1.70 -0.55 28.21
N ILE A 314 2.49 0.53 28.30
CA ILE A 314 3.65 0.81 27.45
C ILE A 314 4.88 -0.03 27.85
N ASP A 315 4.97 -0.49 29.10
CA ASP A 315 6.10 -1.29 29.57
C ASP A 315 6.12 -2.68 28.90
N GLU A 316 4.95 -3.27 28.64
CA GLU A 316 4.83 -4.51 27.86
C GLU A 316 5.31 -4.32 26.42
N ILE A 317 4.94 -3.20 25.80
CA ILE A 317 5.39 -2.77 24.47
C ILE A 317 6.92 -2.69 24.40
N LEU A 318 7.56 -2.10 25.42
CA LEU A 318 9.01 -1.99 25.50
C LEU A 318 9.69 -3.35 25.67
N LEU A 319 9.07 -4.27 26.42
CA LEU A 319 9.57 -5.64 26.56
C LEU A 319 9.54 -6.40 25.23
N TRP A 320 8.46 -6.27 24.46
CA TRP A 320 8.36 -6.84 23.11
C TRP A 320 9.42 -6.25 22.16
N HIS A 321 9.56 -4.92 22.12
CA HIS A 321 10.61 -4.29 21.31
C HIS A 321 12.02 -4.75 21.70
N LYS A 322 12.29 -4.91 23.00
CA LYS A 322 13.58 -5.41 23.50
C LYS A 322 13.81 -6.85 23.05
N ALA A 323 12.78 -7.70 23.05
CA ALA A 323 12.86 -9.08 22.57
C ALA A 323 13.11 -9.15 21.07
N ILE A 324 12.36 -8.39 20.26
CA ILE A 324 12.53 -8.31 18.80
C ILE A 324 13.94 -7.81 18.44
N LYS A 325 14.37 -6.71 19.07
CA LYS A 325 15.71 -6.14 18.84
C LYS A 325 16.82 -7.13 19.18
N ARG A 326 16.67 -7.90 20.27
CA ARG A 326 17.62 -8.95 20.62
C ARG A 326 17.68 -10.03 19.54
N GLU A 327 16.53 -10.53 19.09
CA GLU A 327 16.48 -11.60 18.09
C GLU A 327 17.07 -11.16 16.74
N LEU A 328 16.75 -9.95 16.28
CA LEU A 328 17.33 -9.37 15.06
C LEU A 328 18.86 -9.23 15.15
N ASN A 329 19.38 -8.82 16.31
CA ASN A 329 20.82 -8.72 16.52
C ASN A 329 21.50 -10.10 16.48
N GLU A 330 20.88 -11.14 17.03
CA GLU A 330 21.42 -12.50 16.99
C GLU A 330 21.35 -13.08 15.57
N ILE A 331 20.27 -12.86 14.83
CA ILE A 331 20.16 -13.23 13.41
C ILE A 331 21.26 -12.52 12.59
N ALA A 332 21.50 -11.22 12.83
CA ALA A 332 22.57 -10.48 12.14
C ALA A 332 23.98 -10.98 12.47
N LYS A 333 24.21 -11.51 13.69
CA LYS A 333 25.48 -12.16 14.03
C LYS A 333 25.63 -13.50 13.31
N GLU A 334 24.58 -14.31 13.28
CA GLU A 334 24.60 -15.61 12.61
C GLU A 334 24.76 -15.47 11.09
N ALA A 335 24.10 -14.48 10.48
CA ALA A 335 24.26 -14.15 9.06
C ALA A 335 25.72 -13.80 8.71
N ARG A 336 26.36 -12.96 9.54
CA ARG A 336 27.80 -12.63 9.38
C ARG A 336 28.69 -13.84 9.56
N LYS A 337 28.36 -14.74 10.50
CA LYS A 337 29.12 -15.97 10.71
C LYS A 337 29.04 -16.90 9.50
N ILE A 338 27.85 -17.12 8.96
CA ILE A 338 27.63 -17.91 7.73
C ILE A 338 28.41 -17.30 6.56
N GLN A 339 28.37 -15.97 6.41
CA GLN A 339 29.11 -15.25 5.38
C GLN A 339 30.63 -15.42 5.51
N CYS A 340 31.17 -15.39 6.74
CA CYS A 340 32.61 -15.53 6.98
C CYS A 340 33.10 -16.99 6.91
N SER A 341 32.29 -17.97 7.32
CA SER A 341 32.69 -19.38 7.34
C SER A 341 32.39 -20.13 6.05
N GLY A 342 31.44 -19.65 5.24
CA GLY A 342 30.94 -20.37 4.06
C GLY A 342 30.22 -21.69 4.38
N ASP A 343 29.88 -21.92 5.65
CA ASP A 343 29.22 -23.14 6.13
C ASP A 343 27.70 -22.93 6.18
N PHE A 344 27.00 -23.65 5.32
CA PHE A 344 25.55 -23.54 5.13
C PHE A 344 24.77 -24.67 5.82
N THR A 345 25.40 -25.51 6.63
CA THR A 345 24.73 -26.67 7.26
C THR A 345 23.50 -26.29 8.10
N ASN A 346 23.47 -25.09 8.68
CA ASN A 346 22.34 -24.59 9.50
C ASN A 346 21.43 -23.58 8.79
N ILE A 347 21.50 -23.45 7.46
CA ILE A 347 20.74 -22.41 6.74
C ILE A 347 19.22 -22.59 6.85
N SER A 348 18.72 -23.82 6.97
CA SER A 348 17.29 -24.08 7.18
C SER A 348 16.81 -23.49 8.51
N ALA A 349 17.52 -23.75 9.61
CA ALA A 349 17.17 -23.23 10.92
C ALA A 349 17.32 -21.71 11.00
N PHE A 350 18.28 -21.13 10.25
CA PHE A 350 18.40 -19.69 10.09
C PHE A 350 17.19 -19.10 9.36
N ASN A 351 16.76 -19.69 8.26
CA ASN A 351 15.60 -19.24 7.49
C ASN A 351 14.30 -19.37 8.29
N ASP A 352 14.11 -20.45 9.06
CA ASP A 352 12.93 -20.62 9.91
C ASP A 352 12.85 -19.54 10.99
N ARG A 353 13.98 -19.18 11.60
CA ARG A 353 14.04 -18.09 12.59
C ARG A 353 13.81 -16.72 11.97
N LEU A 354 14.35 -16.49 10.77
CA LEU A 354 14.12 -15.26 10.02
C LEU A 354 12.65 -15.09 9.62
N GLN A 355 12.02 -16.18 9.18
CA GLN A 355 10.60 -16.22 8.85
C GLN A 355 9.75 -15.97 10.10
N PHE A 356 10.05 -16.64 11.22
CA PHE A 356 9.36 -16.43 12.48
C PHE A 356 9.44 -14.98 12.96
N ILE A 357 10.63 -14.35 12.95
CA ILE A 357 10.74 -12.95 13.39
C ILE A 357 10.06 -12.00 12.41
N ALA A 358 10.03 -12.31 11.11
CA ALA A 358 9.28 -11.54 10.12
C ALA A 358 7.78 -11.60 10.42
N GLU A 359 7.23 -12.79 10.69
CA GLU A 359 5.83 -12.98 11.09
C GLU A 359 5.51 -12.26 12.40
N VAL A 360 6.40 -12.31 13.40
CA VAL A 360 6.24 -11.55 14.64
C VAL A 360 6.25 -10.05 14.39
N CYS A 361 7.12 -9.54 13.51
CA CYS A 361 7.15 -8.11 13.17
C CYS A 361 5.89 -7.68 12.40
N ILE A 362 5.38 -8.53 11.52
CA ILE A 362 4.13 -8.34 10.80
C ILE A 362 2.97 -8.31 11.80
N PHE A 363 2.87 -9.30 12.69
CA PHE A 363 1.86 -9.38 13.74
C PHE A 363 1.94 -8.20 14.70
N HIS A 364 3.15 -7.81 15.13
CA HIS A 364 3.37 -6.68 16.03
C HIS A 364 2.99 -5.34 15.37
N ARG A 365 3.24 -5.18 14.07
CA ARG A 365 2.71 -4.05 13.29
C ARG A 365 1.18 -4.02 13.32
N TYR A 366 0.53 -5.15 13.09
CA TYR A 366 -0.94 -5.27 13.14
C TYR A 366 -1.51 -5.03 14.56
N ALA A 367 -0.83 -5.54 15.59
CA ALA A 367 -1.21 -5.38 16.98
C ALA A 367 -1.01 -3.93 17.46
N TYR A 368 0.03 -3.21 17.04
CA TYR A 368 0.18 -1.78 17.37
C TYR A 368 -0.89 -0.94 16.70
N CYS A 369 -1.21 -1.26 15.44
CA CYS A 369 -2.35 -0.68 14.74
C CYS A 369 -3.70 -1.11 15.33
N SER A 370 -3.75 -2.05 16.29
CA SER A 370 -4.99 -2.43 17.02
C SER A 370 -4.99 -1.92 18.47
N ILE A 371 -3.82 -1.81 19.11
CA ILE A 371 -3.64 -1.35 20.51
C ILE A 371 -3.71 0.17 20.62
N MET A 372 -3.22 0.92 19.62
CA MET A 372 -3.51 2.36 19.51
C MET A 372 -5.02 2.65 19.33
N TRP A 373 -5.81 1.61 19.08
CA TRP A 373 -7.21 1.69 18.66
C TRP A 373 -8.22 1.14 19.68
N LEU A 374 -7.75 0.49 20.75
CA LEU A 374 -8.56 0.15 21.92
C LEU A 374 -8.60 1.27 22.97
N ILE A 375 -7.84 2.35 22.78
CA ILE A 375 -7.99 3.58 23.57
C ILE A 375 -9.09 4.42 22.90
N LYS A 376 -10.35 4.02 23.10
CA LYS A 376 -11.43 5.00 23.16
C LYS A 376 -11.54 5.48 24.62
N PRO A 377 -11.74 6.78 24.89
CA PRO A 377 -12.16 7.22 26.21
C PRO A 377 -13.52 6.62 26.61
#